data_AF-A0A3R9U5H2-F1
#
_entry.id   AF-A0A3R9U5H2-F1
#
_cell.length_a   1.000
_cell.length_b   1.000
_cell.length_c   1.000
_cell.angle_alpha   90.00
_cell.angle_beta   90.00
_cell.angle_gamma   90.00
#
_symmetry.space_group_name_H-M   'P 1'
#
loop_
_entity.id
_entity.type
_entity.pdbx_description
1 polymer ?
#
loop_
_entity_poly.entity_id
_entity_poly.type
_entity_poly.pdbx_seq_one_letter_code
_entity_poly.pdbx_strand_id
1 'polypeptide(L)' 'MNQNVTSKVYPWQQTMWETLTTRFPNIGHGLLFYGKQGCGKHAFAKHFLAWVLCLNKQPQGACGECSS' A
#
# COMPACT_ATOMS: atom_id res chain seq x y z
N MET A 1 -16.98 -11.39 9.95
CA MET A 1 -15.73 -11.06 9.25
C MET A 1 -16.08 -10.71 7.81
N ASN A 2 -16.20 -9.42 7.49
CA ASN A 2 -16.32 -8.92 6.12
C ASN A 2 -15.82 -7.48 6.16
N GLN A 3 -14.56 -7.28 5.79
CA GLN A 3 -13.97 -5.96 5.65
C GLN A 3 -13.56 -5.84 4.19
N ASN A 4 -14.51 -5.47 3.33
CA ASN A 4 -14.22 -4.93 2.01
C ASN A 4 -13.45 -3.62 2.23
N VAL A 5 -12.14 -3.73 2.41
CA VAL A 5 -11.26 -2.58 2.55
C VAL A 5 -11.08 -2.02 1.14
N THR A 6 -11.85 -0.98 0.81
CA THR A 6 -11.57 -0.12 -0.34
C THR A 6 -10.26 0.60 -0.05
N SER A 7 -9.14 -0.08 -0.32
CA SER A 7 -7.81 0.42 -0.03
C SER A 7 -7.46 1.52 -1.02
N LYS A 8 -7.51 2.77 -0.58
CA LYS A 8 -7.18 3.96 -1.39
C LYS A 8 -6.04 4.72 -0.73
N VAL A 9 -5.03 5.10 -1.50
CA VAL A 9 -3.97 6.02 -1.07
C VAL A 9 -4.60 7.40 -0.87
N TYR A 10 -4.53 7.93 0.36
CA TYR A 10 -5.05 9.26 0.65
C TYR A 10 -4.12 10.37 0.11
N PRO A 11 -4.62 11.60 -0.12
CA PRO A 11 -3.80 12.69 -0.64
C PRO A 11 -2.51 12.95 0.16
N TRP A 12 -2.59 12.89 1.50
CA TRP A 12 -1.43 13.07 2.37
C TRP A 12 -0.45 11.89 2.40
N GLN A 13 -0.80 10.78 1.73
CA GLN A 13 0.04 9.57 1.62
C GLN A 13 0.69 9.44 0.25
N GLN A 14 0.40 10.32 -0.72
CA GLN A 14 0.89 10.20 -2.10
C GLN A 14 2.42 10.22 -2.18
N THR A 15 3.08 11.16 -1.51
CA THR A 15 4.55 11.21 -1.49
C THR A 15 5.17 9.96 -0.87
N MET A 16 4.52 9.38 0.14
CA MET A 16 4.95 8.11 0.74
C MET A 16 4.76 6.95 -0.24
N TRP A 17 3.63 6.91 -0.95
CA TRP A 17 3.35 5.93 -2.00
C TRP A 17 4.41 5.97 -3.10
N GLU A 18 4.65 7.14 -3.69
CA GLU A 18 5.65 7.36 -4.74
C GLU A 18 7.04 6.94 -4.27
N THR A 19 7.42 7.29 -3.04
CA THR A 19 8.73 6.92 -2.48
C THR A 19 8.90 5.41 -2.37
N LEU A 20 7.87 4.71 -1.85
CA LEU A 20 7.94 3.27 -1.65
C LEU A 20 7.88 2.49 -2.97
N THR A 21 6.99 2.86 -3.88
CA THR A 21 6.82 2.17 -5.17
C THR A 21 8.00 2.40 -6.10
N THR A 22 8.58 3.60 -6.12
CA THR A 22 9.77 3.91 -6.94
C THR A 22 11.01 3.16 -6.45
N ARG A 23 11.14 2.98 -5.13
CA ARG A 23 12.31 2.31 -4.55
C ARG A 23 12.20 0.79 -4.55
N PHE A 24 11.00 0.23 -4.65
CA PHE A 24 10.81 -1.21 -4.64
C PHE A 24 11.53 -1.89 -5.83
N PRO A 25 12.22 -3.03 -5.64
CA PRO A 25 12.34 -3.83 -4.42
C PRO A 25 13.45 -3.40 -3.44
N ASN A 26 14.20 -2.35 -3.75
CA ASN A 26 15.32 -1.83 -2.95
C ASN A 26 14.85 -0.99 -1.75
N ILE A 27 14.05 -1.58 -0.88
CA ILE A 27 13.56 -1.00 0.38
C ILE A 27 14.01 -1.87 1.57
N GLY A 28 13.97 -1.33 2.79
CA GLY A 28 14.31 -2.11 3.98
C GLY A 28 13.39 -3.32 4.18
N HIS A 29 13.95 -4.43 4.70
CA HIS A 29 13.21 -5.69 4.92
C HIS A 29 12.07 -5.57 5.94
N GLY A 30 12.06 -4.52 6.76
CA GLY A 30 10.98 -4.21 7.69
C GLY A 30 10.58 -2.74 7.57
N LEU A 31 9.29 -2.49 7.35
CA LEU A 31 8.72 -1.15 7.31
C LEU A 31 7.81 -0.93 8.53
N LEU A 32 8.01 0.18 9.24
CA LEU A 32 7.16 0.61 10.34
C LEU A 32 6.28 1.79 9.90
N PHE A 33 4.98 1.56 9.71
CA PHE A 33 4.01 2.62 9.46
C PHE A 33 3.51 3.21 10.79
N TYR A 34 3.98 4.40 11.14
CA TYR A 34 3.60 5.09 12.38
C TYR A 34 2.86 6.41 12.11
N GLY A 35 2.09 6.88 13.09
CA GLY A 35 1.35 8.13 13.02
C GLY A 35 0.12 8.15 13.93
N LYS A 36 -0.50 9.34 14.06
CA LYS A 36 -1.69 9.57 14.89
C LYS A 36 -2.83 8.59 14.55
N GLN A 37 -3.71 8.35 15.51
CA GLN A 37 -4.96 7.63 15.23
C GLN A 37 -5.75 8.37 14.14
N GLY A 38 -6.37 7.61 13.24
CA GLY A 38 -7.14 8.19 12.12
C GLY A 38 -6.34 8.59 10.88
N CYS A 39 -5.00 8.55 10.88
CA CYS A 39 -4.20 8.94 9.69
C CYS A 39 -4.21 7.94 8.51
N GLY A 40 -5.00 6.87 8.60
CA GLY A 40 -5.10 5.85 7.55
C GLY A 40 -3.91 4.88 7.44
N LYS A 41 -3.00 4.81 8.43
CA LYS A 41 -1.79 3.96 8.37
C LYS A 41 -2.05 2.47 8.12
N HIS A 42 -3.11 1.91 8.71
CA HIS A 42 -3.47 0.49 8.51
C HIS A 42 -3.96 0.22 7.09
N ALA A 43 -4.84 1.09 6.58
CA ALA A 43 -5.38 0.97 5.23
C ALA A 43 -4.26 1.11 4.18
N PHE A 44 -3.33 2.05 4.40
CA PHE A 44 -2.16 2.24 3.55
C PHE A 44 -1.23 1.02 3.55
N ALA A 45 -0.91 0.47 4.72
CA ALA A 45 -0.08 -0.73 4.83
C ALA A 45 -0.71 -1.93 4.09
N LYS A 46 -2.02 -2.13 4.22
CA LYS A 46 -2.75 -3.17 3.47
C LYS A 46 -2.73 -2.92 1.96
N HIS A 47 -2.91 -1.66 1.54
CA HIS A 47 -2.86 -1.28 0.12
C HIS A 47 -1.48 -1.59 -0.48
N PHE A 48 -0.43 -1.17 0.20
CA PHE A 48 0.95 -1.41 -0.22
C PHE A 48 1.28 -2.91 -0.24
N LEU A 49 0.84 -3.67 0.76
CA LEU A 49 1.03 -5.12 0.77
C LEU A 49 0.35 -5.80 -0.42
N ALA A 50 -0.90 -5.44 -0.73
CA ALA A 50 -1.59 -5.98 -1.90
C ALA A 50 -0.84 -5.66 -3.20
N TRP A 51 -0.28 -4.45 -3.33
CA TRP A 51 0.55 -4.06 -4.47
C TRP A 51 1.87 -4.85 -4.54
N VAL A 52 2.53 -5.09 -3.41
CA VAL A 52 3.78 -5.90 -3.36
C VAL A 52 3.53 -7.32 -3.87
N LEU A 53 2.44 -7.95 -3.42
CA LEU A 53 2.04 -9.32 -3.77
C LEU A 53 1.43 -9.45 -5.17
N CYS A 54 1.07 -8.32 -5.79
CA CYS A 54 0.49 -8.29 -7.11
C CYS A 54 1.51 -8.68 -8.18
N LEU A 55 1.15 -9.62 -9.04
CA LEU A 55 1.97 -10.04 -10.19
C LEU A 55 1.98 -8.96 -11.29
N ASN A 56 0.87 -8.24 -11.46
CA ASN A 56 0.73 -7.17 -12.45
C ASN A 56 0.58 -5.79 -11.77
N LYS A 57 1.69 -5.29 -11.21
CA LYS A 57 1.71 -4.04 -10.42
C LYS A 57 1.25 -2.84 -11.26
N GLN A 58 0.29 -2.06 -10.74
CA GLN A 58 -0.17 -0.82 -11.39
C GLN A 58 0.35 0.42 -10.64
N PRO A 59 0.48 1.57 -11.30
CA PRO A 59 0.92 2.82 -10.66
C PRO A 59 0.08 3.21 -9.45
N GLN A 60 -1.22 2.92 -9.49
CA GLN A 60 -2.20 3.28 -8.47
C GLN A 60 -2.52 2.18 -7.44
N GLY A 61 -1.94 0.97 -7.57
CA GLY A 61 -2.25 -0.14 -6.67
C GLY A 61 -2.20 -1.54 -7.31
N ALA A 62 -2.72 -2.53 -6.60
CA ALA A 62 -2.81 -3.90 -7.12
C ALA A 62 -3.78 -4.00 -8.30
N CYS A 63 -3.56 -4.99 -9.18
CA CYS A 63 -4.38 -5.29 -10.36
C CYS A 63 -5.86 -5.57 -10.02
N GLY A 64 -6.15 -6.17 -8.86
CA GLY A 64 -7.47 -6.67 -8.48
C GLY A 64 -7.87 -8.02 -9.09
N GLU A 65 -7.10 -8.54 -10.06
CA GLU A 65 -7.40 -9.78 -10.79
C GLU A 65 -6.50 -10.96 -10.39
N CYS A 66 -5.40 -10.66 -9.71
CA CYS A 66 -4.39 -11.61 -9.30
C CYS A 66 -4.89 -12.34 -8.04
N SER A 67 -4.71 -13.66 -7.95
CA SER A 67 -5.21 -14.50 -6.84
C SER A 67 -4.51 -14.27 -5.49
N SER A 68 -3.68 -13.24 -5.37
CA SER A 68 -2.77 -12.99 -4.24
C SER A 68 -3.42 -12.27 -3.07
#